data_AF-A0A3D1HMW8-F1
#
_entry.id   AF-A0A3D1HMW8-F1
#
_cell.length_a   1.000
_cell.length_b   1.000
_cell.length_c   1.000
_cell.angle_alpha   90.00
_cell.angle_beta   90.00
_cell.angle_gamma   90.00
#
_symmetry.space_group_name_H-M   'P 1'
#
loop_
_entity.id
_entity.type
_entity.pdbx_description
1 polymer ?
#
loop_
_entity_poly.entity_id
_entity_poly.type
_entity_poly.pdbx_seq_one_letter_code
_entity_poly.pdbx_strand_id
1 'polypeptide(L)'
;MGDVALQTEIGIRLFNQPTDGCWSCHGTDANSLKSRAGDNKAVRLSDPSTWRSYQIVPTFDSDTGLSQRQIAVSLIRLGADEWNRQLAPLIRAQSGSNEIFFDERMIGIHSGYLKKNQRAIGRILKRAKIRASREDVLDIMATSVFAYLVNDLLNEIPNK
;
A
#
# COMPACT_ATOMS: atom_id res chain seq x y z
N MET A 1 1.38 -20.26 16.13
CA MET A 1 1.04 -19.72 14.79
C MET A 1 0.33 -18.38 14.97
N GLY A 2 1.01 -17.36 15.54
CA GLY A 2 0.37 -16.32 16.37
C GLY A 2 -0.12 -15.05 15.65
N ASP A 3 0.75 -14.30 14.96
CA ASP A 3 0.38 -12.97 14.43
C ASP A 3 0.69 -12.80 12.94
N VAL A 4 1.76 -13.42 12.43
CA VAL A 4 2.14 -13.35 11.00
C VAL A 4 1.07 -13.94 10.10
N ALA A 5 0.46 -15.07 10.50
CA ALA A 5 -0.62 -15.70 9.75
C ALA A 5 -1.86 -14.79 9.64
N LEU A 6 -2.19 -14.06 10.70
CA LEU A 6 -3.31 -13.13 10.72
C LEU A 6 -3.05 -11.90 9.84
N GLN A 7 -1.83 -11.36 9.92
CA GLN A 7 -1.43 -10.22 9.11
C GLN A 7 -1.48 -10.56 7.61
N THR A 8 -0.94 -11.73 7.23
CA THR A 8 -0.99 -12.24 5.86
C THR A 8 -2.43 -12.49 5.39
N GLU A 9 -3.30 -13.10 6.21
CA GLU A 9 -4.72 -13.32 5.86
C GLU A 9 -5.42 -12.00 5.52
N ILE A 10 -5.21 -10.96 6.34
CA ILE A 10 -5.77 -9.63 6.11
C ILE A 10 -5.22 -9.04 4.81
N GLY A 11 -3.90 -9.16 4.58
CA GLY A 11 -3.23 -8.65 3.40
C GLY A 11 -3.76 -9.27 2.10
N ILE A 12 -3.80 -10.60 2.02
CA ILE A 12 -4.35 -11.36 0.89
C ILE A 12 -5.78 -10.93 0.58
N ARG A 13 -6.62 -10.83 1.63
CA ARG A 13 -8.03 -10.48 1.49
C ARG A 13 -8.22 -9.09 0.88
N LEU A 14 -7.46 -8.12 1.36
CA LEU A 14 -7.57 -6.73 0.89
C LEU A 14 -6.98 -6.57 -0.51
N PHE A 15 -5.84 -7.23 -0.77
CA PHE A 15 -5.20 -7.20 -2.09
C PHE A 15 -6.14 -7.75 -3.17
N ASN A 16 -6.79 -8.89 -2.91
CA ASN A 16 -7.67 -9.59 -3.86
C ASN A 16 -9.14 -9.12 -3.82
N GLN A 17 -9.45 -7.99 -3.16
CA GLN A 17 -10.82 -7.49 -3.03
C GLN A 17 -11.39 -7.16 -4.41
N PRO A 18 -12.52 -7.77 -4.86
CA PRO A 18 -13.05 -7.52 -6.20
C PRO A 18 -13.31 -6.05 -6.51
N THR A 19 -13.07 -5.67 -7.78
CA THR A 19 -13.19 -4.34 -8.41
C THR A 19 -12.26 -3.24 -7.88
N ASP A 20 -11.86 -3.32 -6.61
CA ASP A 20 -11.37 -2.16 -5.85
C ASP A 20 -10.15 -2.49 -4.96
N GLY A 21 -9.63 -3.72 -5.00
CA GLY A 21 -8.38 -4.12 -4.34
C GLY A 21 -7.17 -3.82 -5.21
N CYS A 22 -5.95 -3.89 -4.66
CA CYS A 22 -4.72 -3.62 -5.40
C CYS A 22 -4.59 -4.48 -6.68
N TRP A 23 -5.11 -5.71 -6.67
CA TRP A 23 -5.15 -6.59 -7.83
C TRP A 23 -5.99 -6.06 -9.01
N SER A 24 -6.96 -5.17 -8.78
CA SER A 24 -7.79 -4.63 -9.86
C SER A 24 -6.97 -3.72 -10.77
N CYS A 25 -5.95 -3.05 -10.21
CA CYS A 25 -4.99 -2.23 -10.95
C CYS A 25 -3.73 -3.02 -11.37
N HIS A 26 -3.25 -3.95 -10.53
CA HIS A 26 -1.93 -4.60 -10.69
C HIS A 26 -1.98 -6.09 -11.03
N GLY A 27 -3.16 -6.68 -11.16
CA GLY A 27 -3.33 -8.10 -11.50
C GLY A 27 -3.19 -9.04 -10.31
N THR A 28 -3.58 -10.31 -10.49
CA THR A 28 -3.50 -11.35 -9.45
C THR A 28 -2.07 -11.72 -9.09
N ASP A 29 -1.14 -11.55 -10.03
CA ASP A 29 0.27 -11.88 -9.91
C ASP A 29 1.15 -10.66 -9.59
N ALA A 30 0.53 -9.52 -9.25
CA ALA A 30 1.23 -8.24 -9.06
C ALA A 30 2.06 -7.75 -10.28
N ASN A 31 1.94 -8.42 -11.44
CA ASN A 31 2.64 -8.08 -12.69
C ASN A 31 1.68 -7.56 -13.77
N SER A 32 0.39 -7.91 -13.71
CA SER A 32 -0.55 -7.71 -14.82
C SER A 32 -1.40 -6.45 -14.66
N LEU A 33 -1.04 -5.38 -15.38
CA LEU A 33 -1.81 -4.14 -15.46
C LEU A 33 -3.08 -4.33 -16.30
N LYS A 34 -4.26 -4.29 -15.68
CA LYS A 34 -5.50 -4.05 -16.44
C LYS A 34 -5.59 -2.54 -16.73
N SER A 35 -4.80 -2.07 -17.69
CA SER A 35 -4.83 -0.66 -18.09
C SER A 35 -6.11 -0.32 -18.84
N ARG A 36 -6.74 0.81 -18.53
CA ARG A 36 -7.48 1.56 -19.55
C ARG A 36 -6.44 2.24 -20.46
N ALA A 37 -6.80 2.50 -21.72
CA ALA A 37 -5.87 3.09 -22.68
C ALA A 37 -5.38 4.46 -22.18
N GLY A 38 -4.05 4.62 -22.05
CA GLY A 38 -3.40 5.87 -21.61
C GLY A 38 -2.69 5.80 -20.25
N ASP A 39 -2.74 4.68 -19.54
CA ASP A 39 -2.15 4.56 -18.20
C ASP A 39 -0.61 4.43 -18.26
N ASN A 40 0.12 5.15 -17.40
CA ASN A 40 1.58 5.04 -17.29
C ASN A 40 1.96 3.61 -16.86
N LYS A 41 2.48 2.86 -17.82
CA LYS A 41 2.59 1.39 -17.87
C LYS A 41 3.69 0.78 -16.97
N ALA A 42 4.12 1.44 -15.89
CA ALA A 42 5.47 1.19 -15.36
C ALA A 42 5.59 0.51 -13.98
N VAL A 43 4.53 0.44 -13.16
CA VAL A 43 4.67 -0.04 -11.76
C VAL A 43 4.32 -1.52 -11.62
N ARG A 44 5.32 -2.34 -11.32
CA ARG A 44 5.20 -3.78 -11.04
C ARG A 44 5.30 -3.99 -9.53
N LEU A 45 4.23 -4.44 -8.89
CA LEU A 45 4.24 -4.69 -7.44
C LEU A 45 5.11 -5.89 -7.03
N SER A 46 5.61 -6.65 -8.00
CA SER A 46 6.63 -7.69 -7.85
C SER A 46 8.07 -7.19 -7.90
N ASP A 47 8.29 -5.94 -8.31
CA ASP A 47 9.63 -5.36 -8.47
C ASP A 47 9.70 -4.00 -7.76
N PRO A 48 10.28 -3.96 -6.55
CA PRO A 48 10.32 -2.75 -5.75
C PRO A 48 11.09 -1.60 -6.41
N SER A 49 12.00 -1.87 -7.34
CA SER A 49 12.72 -0.82 -8.09
C SER A 49 11.79 0.02 -8.97
N THR A 50 10.64 -0.54 -9.35
CA THR A 50 9.59 0.16 -10.10
C THR A 50 8.67 0.97 -9.20
N TRP A 51 8.77 0.81 -7.87
CA TRP A 51 7.90 1.51 -6.94
C TRP A 51 8.45 2.92 -6.74
N ARG A 52 7.57 3.88 -6.97
CA ARG A 52 7.93 5.27 -6.76
C ARG A 52 8.34 5.56 -5.32
N SER A 53 7.78 4.84 -4.33
CA SER A 53 8.18 4.91 -2.92
C SER A 53 9.63 4.49 -2.66
N TYR A 54 10.20 3.59 -3.47
CA TYR A 54 11.62 3.22 -3.42
C TYR A 54 12.50 4.28 -4.08
N GLN A 55 12.09 4.75 -5.25
CA GLN A 55 12.86 5.69 -6.07
C GLN A 55 13.05 7.04 -5.39
N ILE A 56 12.12 7.44 -4.53
CA ILE A 56 12.16 8.75 -3.87
C ILE A 56 12.91 8.71 -2.54
N VAL A 57 13.18 7.53 -1.94
CA VAL A 57 13.93 7.40 -0.67
C VAL A 57 15.27 8.14 -0.67
N PRO A 58 16.10 8.08 -1.73
CA PRO A 58 17.35 8.84 -1.76
C PRO A 58 17.15 10.36 -1.68
N THR A 59 15.99 10.87 -2.12
CA THR A 59 15.59 12.29 -1.97
C THR A 59 15.27 12.64 -0.51
N PHE A 60 15.09 11.63 0.37
CA PHE A 60 14.72 11.77 1.77
C PHE A 60 15.84 11.46 2.77
N ASP A 61 16.99 10.92 2.33
CA ASP A 61 17.95 10.29 3.24
C ASP A 61 19.00 11.24 3.83
N SER A 62 18.72 11.76 5.03
CA SER A 62 19.32 11.32 6.31
C SER A 62 18.63 12.01 7.49
N ASP A 63 18.06 13.20 7.26
CA ASP A 63 17.58 14.09 8.33
C ASP A 63 16.06 14.04 8.56
N THR A 64 15.28 13.48 7.62
CA THR A 64 13.81 13.42 7.74
C THR A 64 13.30 12.17 8.46
N GLY A 65 14.12 11.11 8.55
CA GLY A 65 13.76 9.85 9.21
C GLY A 65 12.67 9.01 8.50
N LEU A 66 12.33 9.33 7.25
CA LEU A 66 11.30 8.62 6.48
C LEU A 66 11.86 7.42 5.71
N SER A 67 11.48 6.21 6.13
CA SER A 67 11.83 4.96 5.45
C SER A 67 10.90 4.64 4.27
N GLN A 68 11.40 3.84 3.32
CA GLN A 68 10.62 3.27 2.21
C GLN A 68 9.30 2.66 2.70
N ARG A 69 9.36 1.89 3.79
CA ARG A 69 8.20 1.24 4.40
C ARG A 69 7.15 2.25 4.85
N GLN A 70 7.56 3.34 5.51
CA GLN A 70 6.62 4.38 5.97
C GLN A 70 5.93 5.06 4.78
N ILE A 71 6.68 5.38 3.72
CA ILE A 71 6.12 5.96 2.49
C ILE A 71 5.12 4.99 1.85
N ALA A 72 5.51 3.72 1.67
CA ALA A 72 4.63 2.72 1.04
C ALA A 72 3.36 2.45 1.86
N VAL A 73 3.47 2.28 3.18
CA VAL A 73 2.31 2.05 4.05
C VAL A 73 1.40 3.27 4.08
N SER A 74 1.94 4.49 4.15
CA SER A 74 1.13 5.71 4.11
C SER A 74 0.40 5.89 2.78
N LEU A 75 1.04 5.53 1.67
CA LEU A 75 0.42 5.56 0.35
C LEU A 75 -0.69 4.51 0.20
N ILE A 76 -0.45 3.28 0.66
CA ILE A 76 -1.49 2.23 0.72
C ILE A 76 -2.66 2.69 1.58
N ARG A 77 -2.35 3.35 2.71
CA ARG A 77 -3.35 3.82 3.65
C ARG A 77 -4.20 4.93 3.05
N LEU A 78 -3.60 5.97 2.48
CA LEU A 78 -4.28 7.22 2.08
C LEU A 78 -4.77 7.21 0.63
N GLY A 79 -4.11 6.45 -0.25
CA GLY A 79 -4.18 6.67 -1.69
C GLY A 79 -3.34 7.88 -2.12
N ALA A 80 -3.06 7.98 -3.41
CA ALA A 80 -2.16 8.98 -3.98
C ALA A 80 -2.71 10.40 -3.94
N ASP A 81 -4.00 10.62 -4.21
CA ASP A 81 -4.60 11.97 -4.15
C ASP A 81 -4.45 12.58 -2.75
N GLU A 82 -4.91 11.86 -1.72
CA GLU A 82 -4.81 12.31 -0.33
C GLU A 82 -3.36 12.39 0.16
N TRP A 83 -2.51 11.44 -0.24
CA TRP A 83 -1.09 11.48 0.09
C TRP A 83 -0.40 12.70 -0.52
N ASN A 84 -0.66 12.98 -1.81
CA ASN A 84 -0.11 14.14 -2.51
C ASN A 84 -0.60 15.44 -1.89
N ARG A 85 -1.84 15.49 -1.39
CA ARG A 85 -2.38 16.66 -0.70
C ARG A 85 -1.75 16.91 0.68
N GLN A 86 -1.57 15.85 1.48
CA GLN A 86 -1.13 15.99 2.87
C GLN A 86 0.39 15.95 3.03
N LEU A 87 1.06 14.99 2.40
CA LEU A 87 2.46 14.68 2.69
C LEU A 87 3.41 15.29 1.68
N ALA A 88 3.02 15.41 0.40
CA ALA A 88 3.89 16.03 -0.59
C ALA A 88 4.33 17.45 -0.19
N PRO A 89 3.45 18.38 0.28
CA PRO A 89 3.89 19.73 0.65
C PRO A 89 4.90 19.75 1.79
N LEU A 90 4.71 18.90 2.81
CA LEU A 90 5.63 18.77 3.93
C LEU A 90 7.01 18.29 3.44
N ILE A 91 6.98 17.34 2.52
CA ILE A 91 8.17 16.81 1.86
C ILE A 91 8.87 17.88 1.03
N ARG A 92 8.14 18.64 0.19
CA ARG A 92 8.73 19.71 -0.64
C ARG A 92 9.40 20.77 0.22
N ALA A 93 8.79 21.12 1.34
CA ALA A 93 9.34 22.09 2.29
C ALA A 93 10.65 21.61 2.94
N GLN A 94 10.83 20.29 3.12
CA GLN A 94 12.03 19.72 3.73
C GLN A 94 13.13 19.40 2.73
N SER A 95 12.80 18.89 1.54
CA SER A 95 13.80 18.44 0.55
C SER A 95 14.04 19.41 -0.60
N GLY A 96 13.18 20.42 -0.78
CA GLY A 96 13.20 21.30 -1.95
C GLY A 96 12.77 20.63 -3.26
N SER A 97 12.35 19.36 -3.24
CA SER A 97 11.88 18.64 -4.42
C SER A 97 10.51 19.16 -4.88
N ASN A 98 10.36 19.40 -6.18
CA ASN A 98 9.08 19.80 -6.80
C ASN A 98 8.42 18.67 -7.60
N GLU A 99 8.83 17.43 -7.38
CA GLU A 99 8.29 16.29 -8.11
C GLU A 99 6.81 16.03 -7.77
N ILE A 100 6.08 15.47 -8.74
CA ILE A 100 4.81 14.78 -8.49
C ILE A 100 5.18 13.37 -8.04
N PHE A 101 4.77 13.01 -6.83
CA PHE A 101 5.24 11.79 -6.20
C PHE A 101 4.44 10.57 -6.61
N PHE A 102 3.12 10.64 -6.76
CA PHE A 102 2.30 9.48 -7.10
C PHE A 102 1.16 9.79 -8.08
N ASP A 103 0.77 8.81 -8.89
CA ASP A 103 -0.39 8.87 -9.80
C ASP A 103 -1.68 8.90 -8.97
N GLU A 104 -2.45 9.98 -9.08
CA GLU A 104 -3.67 10.27 -8.30
C GLU A 104 -4.74 9.17 -8.41
N ARG A 105 -4.65 8.29 -9.40
CA ARG A 105 -5.58 7.16 -9.58
C ARG A 105 -5.36 6.01 -8.60
N MET A 106 -4.25 6.00 -7.85
CA MET A 106 -4.06 5.02 -6.77
C MET A 106 -4.94 5.38 -5.58
N ILE A 107 -6.01 4.61 -5.38
CA ILE A 107 -7.01 4.88 -4.32
C ILE A 107 -6.65 4.30 -2.94
N GLY A 108 -5.57 3.51 -2.84
CA GLY A 108 -5.17 2.83 -1.60
C GLY A 108 -6.28 1.93 -1.04
N ILE A 109 -6.39 1.84 0.30
CA ILE A 109 -7.48 1.13 0.98
C ILE A 109 -8.80 1.94 1.01
N HIS A 110 -8.79 3.20 0.57
CA HIS A 110 -9.95 4.12 0.57
C HIS A 110 -10.89 3.91 -0.61
N SER A 111 -10.98 2.70 -1.14
CA SER A 111 -11.93 2.35 -2.19
C SER A 111 -13.40 2.40 -1.73
N GLY A 112 -14.34 2.19 -2.66
CA GLY A 112 -15.77 2.13 -2.33
C GLY A 112 -16.12 1.08 -1.26
N TYR A 113 -15.22 0.12 -1.04
CA TYR A 113 -15.37 -0.96 -0.05
C TYR A 113 -14.74 -0.66 1.31
N LEU A 114 -14.18 0.51 1.56
CA LEU A 114 -13.50 0.84 2.81
C LEU A 114 -14.31 0.46 4.05
N LYS A 115 -15.57 0.91 4.14
CA LYS A 115 -16.44 0.63 5.29
C LYS A 115 -16.69 -0.88 5.46
N LYS A 116 -16.85 -1.63 4.37
CA LYS A 116 -17.05 -3.08 4.39
C LYS A 116 -15.78 -3.78 4.89
N ASN A 117 -14.62 -3.36 4.40
CA ASN A 117 -13.33 -3.89 4.80
C ASN A 117 -13.00 -3.57 6.25
N GLN A 118 -13.15 -2.34 6.71
CA GLN A 118 -13.00 -1.95 8.11
C GLN A 118 -13.86 -2.83 9.04
N ARG A 119 -15.14 -3.05 8.70
CA ARG A 119 -16.04 -3.91 9.50
C ARG A 119 -15.61 -5.37 9.48
N ALA A 120 -15.16 -5.90 8.34
CA ALA A 120 -14.71 -7.28 8.23
C ALA A 120 -13.42 -7.52 9.02
N ILE A 121 -12.43 -6.64 8.87
CA ILE A 121 -11.16 -6.72 9.58
C ILE A 121 -11.36 -6.50 11.08
N GLY A 122 -12.19 -5.54 11.50
CA GLY A 122 -12.56 -5.37 12.90
C GLY A 122 -13.17 -6.64 13.52
N ARG A 123 -13.98 -7.41 12.78
CA ARG A 123 -14.50 -8.71 13.22
C ARG A 123 -13.41 -9.80 13.30
N ILE A 124 -12.45 -9.80 12.38
CA ILE A 124 -11.30 -10.71 12.41
C ILE A 124 -10.46 -10.43 13.66
N LEU A 125 -10.08 -9.17 13.90
CA LEU A 125 -9.31 -8.75 15.07
C LEU A 125 -10.02 -9.08 16.38
N LYS A 126 -11.33 -8.82 16.46
CA LYS A 126 -12.13 -9.18 17.65
C LYS A 126 -12.11 -10.68 17.94
N ARG A 127 -12.21 -11.54 16.90
CA ARG A 127 -12.12 -13.01 17.06
C ARG A 127 -10.74 -13.45 17.52
N ALA A 128 -9.69 -12.76 17.07
CA ALA A 128 -8.32 -12.93 17.53
C ALA A 128 -8.05 -12.29 18.91
N LYS A 129 -9.06 -11.73 19.58
CA LYS A 129 -8.96 -11.03 20.87
C LYS A 129 -8.07 -9.78 20.85
N ILE A 130 -7.88 -9.17 19.69
CA ILE A 130 -7.14 -7.92 19.51
C ILE A 130 -8.13 -6.76 19.59
N ARG A 131 -7.89 -5.81 20.49
CA ARG A 131 -8.64 -4.54 20.58
C ARG A 131 -7.98 -3.53 19.66
N ALA A 132 -8.76 -2.93 18.77
CA ALA A 132 -8.30 -1.92 17.81
C ALA A 132 -9.36 -0.84 17.67
N SER A 133 -8.97 0.42 17.70
CA SER A 133 -9.79 1.56 17.30
C SER A 133 -10.07 1.51 15.78
N ARG A 134 -10.91 2.42 15.29
CA ARG A 134 -11.19 2.47 13.84
C ARG A 134 -9.96 2.90 13.05
N GLU A 135 -9.18 3.81 13.63
CA GLU A 135 -7.92 4.30 13.12
C GLU A 135 -6.87 3.18 13.11
N ASP A 136 -6.76 2.42 14.20
CA ASP A 136 -5.87 1.25 14.26
C ASP A 136 -6.23 0.21 13.19
N VAL A 137 -7.53 0.02 12.91
CA VAL A 137 -7.97 -0.90 11.85
C VAL A 137 -7.46 -0.44 10.48
N LEU A 138 -7.42 0.87 10.20
CA LEU A 138 -6.86 1.37 8.94
C LEU A 138 -5.36 1.09 8.84
N ASP A 139 -4.63 1.30 9.93
CA ASP A 139 -3.18 1.11 9.99
C ASP A 139 -2.83 -0.38 9.86
N ILE A 140 -3.60 -1.25 10.52
CA ILE A 140 -3.51 -2.70 10.39
C ILE A 140 -3.79 -3.12 8.95
N MET A 141 -4.86 -2.62 8.34
CA MET A 141 -5.20 -2.91 6.94
C MET A 141 -4.05 -2.56 5.99
N ALA A 142 -3.52 -1.34 6.08
CA ALA A 142 -2.44 -0.86 5.21
C ALA A 142 -1.13 -1.65 5.43
N THR A 143 -0.78 -1.88 6.70
CA THR A 143 0.43 -2.65 7.05
C THR A 143 0.32 -4.11 6.63
N SER A 144 -0.86 -4.71 6.73
CA SER A 144 -1.12 -6.08 6.26
C SER A 144 -1.00 -6.22 4.76
N VAL A 145 -1.52 -5.26 3.98
CA VAL A 145 -1.33 -5.26 2.51
C VAL A 145 0.16 -5.14 2.19
N PHE A 146 0.88 -4.20 2.81
CA PHE A 146 2.32 -4.07 2.61
C PHE A 146 3.08 -5.36 2.95
N ALA A 147 2.74 -6.00 4.08
CA ALA A 147 3.35 -7.25 4.49
C ALA A 147 3.11 -8.37 3.45
N TYR A 148 1.90 -8.49 2.90
CA TYR A 148 1.61 -9.44 1.83
C TYR A 148 2.41 -9.14 0.56
N LEU A 149 2.53 -7.87 0.16
CA LEU A 149 3.37 -7.48 -0.98
C LEU A 149 4.82 -7.92 -0.77
N VAL A 150 5.41 -7.60 0.38
CA VAL A 150 6.84 -7.83 0.63
C VAL A 150 7.18 -9.27 0.97
N ASN A 151 6.35 -9.94 1.77
CA ASN A 151 6.70 -11.26 2.31
C ASN A 151 6.26 -12.41 1.41
N ASP A 152 5.18 -12.23 0.65
CA ASP A 152 4.61 -13.31 -0.14
C ASP A 152 4.83 -13.03 -1.62
N LEU A 153 4.49 -11.84 -2.13
CA LEU A 153 4.64 -11.56 -3.57
C LEU A 153 6.08 -11.32 -4.04
N LEU A 154 6.97 -10.78 -3.20
CA LEU A 154 8.39 -10.63 -3.57
C LEU A 154 9.21 -11.91 -3.34
N ASN A 155 8.85 -12.72 -2.35
CA ASN A 155 9.61 -13.94 -2.01
C ASN A 155 9.16 -15.18 -2.80
N GLU A 156 7.97 -15.16 -3.42
CA GLU A 156 7.48 -16.25 -4.29
C GLU A 156 8.03 -16.18 -5.73
N ILE A 157 8.84 -15.19 -6.08
CA ILE A 157 9.49 -15.12 -7.39
C ILE A 157 10.85 -15.79 -7.28
N PRO A 158 11.04 -17.01 -7.85
CA PRO A 158 12.36 -17.60 -7.90
C PRO A 158 13.25 -16.67 -8.72
N ASN A 159 14.40 -16.28 -8.15
CA ASN A 159 15.47 -15.60 -8.87
C ASN A 159 15.63 -16.28 -10.24
N LYS A 160 15.27 -15.56 -11.30
CA LYS A 160 15.58 -15.93 -12.67
C LYS A 160 16.77 -15.12 -13.13
#